data_AF-A0A7V8X334-F1
#
_entry.id   AF-A0A7V8X334-F1
#
_cell.length_a   1.000
_cell.length_b   1.000
_cell.length_c   1.000
_cell.angle_alpha   90.00
_cell.angle_beta   90.00
_cell.angle_gamma   90.00
#
_symmetry.space_group_name_H-M   'P 1'
#
loop_
_entity.id
_entity.type
_entity.pdbx_description
1 polymer ?
#
loop_
_entity_poly.entity_id
_entity_poly.type
_entity_poly.pdbx_seq_one_letter_code
_entity_poly.pdbx_strand_id
1 'polypeptide(L)'
;MNATWIPLLVAGWFAWTLGEYVLHRFAMHALKGKGLASREHLTHHAQRDSVLEKWALSWAGVVVVGIALGVVIHPAVGIGWVGGYGFYDLQHYRAHRRAPRTRYQRWLRRHHFHHHFGHPMENHGVTWSLWDHVFGTYRDPGVVRVPRRMAMVWLLDDDGAVRPEHAGDYEVVGRAPASDAQAAIDRARAFANQAPVLT
;
A
#
# COMPACT_ATOMS: atom_id res chain seq x y z
N MET A 1 27.45 -3.50 -20.36
CA MET A 1 26.19 -2.74 -20.48
C MET A 1 26.49 -1.46 -21.24
N ASN A 2 25.88 -1.23 -22.41
CA ASN A 2 26.03 0.04 -23.13
C ASN A 2 25.22 1.15 -22.42
N ALA A 3 25.57 2.42 -22.67
CA ALA A 3 25.04 3.59 -21.95
C ALA A 3 23.51 3.74 -21.97
N THR A 4 22.82 3.01 -22.85
CA THR A 4 21.35 3.00 -23.00
C THR A 4 20.61 2.15 -21.96
N TRP A 5 21.27 1.24 -21.24
CA TRP A 5 20.58 0.34 -20.29
C TRP A 5 20.04 1.08 -19.08
N ILE A 6 20.82 1.97 -18.50
CA ILE A 6 20.44 2.67 -17.26
C ILE A 6 19.18 3.52 -17.48
N PRO A 7 19.11 4.39 -18.51
CA PRO A 7 17.87 5.12 -18.80
C PRO A 7 16.66 4.22 -19.02
N LEU A 8 16.83 3.08 -19.70
CA LEU A 8 15.73 2.15 -19.98
C LEU A 8 15.28 1.37 -18.72
N LEU A 9 16.20 1.01 -17.83
CA LEU A 9 15.89 0.45 -16.51
C LEU A 9 15.06 1.44 -15.69
N VAL A 10 15.49 2.71 -15.66
CA VAL A 10 14.78 3.79 -14.96
C VAL A 10 13.40 4.02 -15.59
N ALA A 11 13.30 3.99 -16.92
CA ALA A 11 12.01 4.11 -17.61
C ALA A 11 11.06 2.96 -17.25
N GLY A 12 11.55 1.72 -17.18
CA GLY A 12 10.77 0.57 -16.74
C GLY A 12 10.29 0.69 -15.29
N TRP A 13 11.18 1.13 -14.38
CA TRP A 13 10.82 1.38 -12.98
C TRP A 13 9.77 2.50 -12.86
N PHE A 14 9.96 3.60 -13.60
CA PHE A 14 9.01 4.71 -13.63
C PHE A 14 7.64 4.26 -14.16
N ALA A 15 7.63 3.45 -15.24
CA ALA A 15 6.41 2.84 -15.76
C ALA A 15 5.72 1.96 -14.72
N TRP A 16 6.47 1.18 -13.92
CA TRP A 16 5.89 0.45 -12.80
C TRP A 16 5.18 1.39 -11.82
N THR A 17 5.76 2.53 -11.45
CA THR A 17 5.09 3.42 -10.49
C THR A 17 3.74 3.94 -11.00
N LEU A 18 3.59 4.12 -12.31
CA LEU A 18 2.29 4.43 -12.92
C LEU A 18 1.36 3.22 -12.88
N GLY A 19 1.88 2.03 -13.19
CA GLY A 19 1.18 0.77 -13.09
C GLY A 19 0.64 0.50 -11.68
N GLU A 20 1.47 0.72 -10.66
CA GLU A 20 1.10 0.66 -9.24
C GLU A 20 -0.12 1.53 -8.96
N TYR A 21 -0.06 2.82 -9.32
CA TYR A 21 -1.17 3.75 -9.11
C TYR A 21 -2.46 3.29 -9.81
N VAL A 22 -2.38 2.90 -11.08
CA VAL A 22 -3.53 2.46 -11.88
C VAL A 22 -4.13 1.18 -11.30
N LEU A 23 -3.30 0.18 -10.99
CA LEU A 23 -3.76 -1.08 -10.42
C LEU A 23 -4.39 -0.85 -9.05
N HIS A 24 -3.75 -0.08 -8.18
CA HIS A 24 -4.23 0.17 -6.83
C HIS A 24 -5.58 0.92 -6.84
N ARG A 25 -5.69 1.97 -7.65
CA ARG A 25 -6.94 2.74 -7.76
C ARG A 25 -8.07 1.97 -8.43
N PHE A 26 -7.81 1.37 -9.59
CA PHE A 26 -8.88 0.83 -10.43
C PHE A 26 -9.08 -0.67 -10.22
N ALA A 27 -8.02 -1.47 -10.26
CA ALA A 27 -8.13 -2.92 -10.13
C ALA A 27 -8.30 -3.39 -8.69
N MET A 28 -7.77 -2.66 -7.71
CA MET A 28 -7.85 -3.03 -6.30
C MET A 28 -9.01 -2.34 -5.57
N HIS A 29 -9.20 -1.02 -5.72
CA HIS A 29 -10.29 -0.29 -5.05
C HIS A 29 -11.59 -0.18 -5.86
N ALA A 30 -11.55 0.34 -7.09
CA ALA A 30 -12.79 0.67 -7.82
C ALA A 30 -13.68 -0.55 -8.12
N LEU A 31 -13.10 -1.75 -8.17
CA LEU A 31 -13.83 -3.00 -8.38
C LEU A 31 -14.56 -3.55 -7.15
N LYS A 32 -14.34 -3.02 -5.94
CA LYS A 32 -15.11 -3.35 -4.71
C LYS A 32 -15.26 -4.85 -4.46
N GLY A 33 -14.17 -5.60 -4.60
CA GLY A 33 -14.14 -7.06 -4.40
C GLY A 33 -14.53 -7.87 -5.64
N LYS A 34 -14.72 -7.25 -6.80
CA LYS A 34 -14.85 -7.97 -8.07
C LYS A 34 -13.45 -8.31 -8.59
N GLY A 35 -13.17 -9.60 -8.76
CA GLY A 35 -11.86 -10.09 -9.17
C GLY A 35 -10.86 -10.28 -8.02
N LEU A 36 -9.79 -11.02 -8.30
CA LEU A 36 -8.85 -11.48 -7.27
C LEU A 36 -8.07 -10.34 -6.61
N ALA A 37 -7.49 -9.43 -7.41
CA ALA A 37 -6.70 -8.31 -6.88
C ALA A 37 -7.52 -7.42 -5.93
N SER A 38 -8.77 -7.10 -6.29
CA SER A 38 -9.65 -6.30 -5.44
C SER A 38 -10.04 -7.02 -4.15
N ARG A 39 -10.37 -8.31 -4.21
CA ARG A 39 -10.72 -9.07 -2.99
C ARG A 39 -9.56 -9.15 -2.02
N GLU A 40 -8.36 -9.42 -2.54
CA GLU A 40 -7.16 -9.55 -1.73
C GLU A 40 -6.82 -8.23 -1.04
N HIS A 41 -6.80 -7.15 -1.83
CA HIS A 41 -6.47 -5.82 -1.33
C HIS A 41 -7.48 -5.30 -0.31
N LEU A 42 -8.78 -5.45 -0.56
CA LEU A 42 -9.80 -4.99 0.39
C LEU A 42 -9.86 -5.87 1.65
N THR A 43 -9.45 -7.14 1.57
CA THR A 43 -9.22 -7.96 2.76
C THR A 43 -8.03 -7.44 3.55
N HIS A 44 -6.97 -7.01 2.86
CA HIS A 44 -5.82 -6.35 3.49
C HIS A 44 -6.17 -5.03 4.19
N HIS A 45 -7.10 -4.25 3.65
CA HIS A 45 -7.65 -3.07 4.36
C HIS A 45 -8.44 -3.43 5.61
N ALA A 46 -9.08 -4.60 5.65
CA ALA A 46 -9.95 -5.02 6.74
C ALA A 46 -9.21 -5.72 7.90
N GLN A 47 -7.97 -6.19 7.67
CA GLN A 47 -7.26 -7.04 8.61
C GLN A 47 -5.81 -6.59 8.78
N ARG A 48 -5.39 -6.43 10.04
CA ARG A 48 -4.03 -6.02 10.42
C ARG A 48 -2.93 -6.89 9.83
N ASP A 49 -3.11 -8.21 9.92
CA ASP A 49 -2.05 -9.19 9.67
C ASP A 49 -2.30 -10.02 8.41
N SER A 50 -3.20 -9.58 7.52
CA SER A 50 -3.50 -10.31 6.28
C SER A 50 -2.21 -10.61 5.52
N VAL A 51 -1.95 -11.89 5.28
CA VAL A 51 -0.96 -12.30 4.29
C VAL A 51 -1.66 -12.18 2.95
N LEU A 52 -1.00 -11.58 1.95
CA LEU A 52 -1.49 -11.66 0.58
C LEU A 52 -1.37 -13.13 0.14
N GLU A 53 -2.43 -13.93 0.33
CA GLU A 53 -2.47 -15.37 0.05
C GLU A 53 -2.08 -15.65 -1.41
N LYS A 54 -2.37 -14.70 -2.29
CA LYS A 54 -2.11 -14.77 -3.73
C LYS A 54 -0.89 -13.97 -4.18
N TRP A 55 0.03 -13.67 -3.26
CA TRP A 55 1.28 -12.94 -3.53
C TRP A 55 2.06 -13.49 -4.73
N ALA A 56 2.16 -14.83 -4.85
CA ALA A 56 2.83 -15.47 -5.98
C ALA A 56 2.15 -15.18 -7.33
N LEU A 57 0.82 -15.07 -7.34
CA LEU A 57 0.06 -14.74 -8.55
C LEU A 57 0.30 -13.29 -8.99
N SER A 58 0.43 -12.36 -8.02
CA SER A 58 0.81 -10.98 -8.30
C SER A 58 2.21 -10.89 -8.93
N TRP A 59 3.20 -11.59 -8.36
CA TRP A 59 4.54 -11.69 -8.95
C TRP A 59 4.53 -12.30 -10.35
N ALA A 60 3.79 -13.38 -10.57
CA ALA A 60 3.65 -14.00 -11.88
C ALA A 60 3.08 -13.03 -12.92
N GLY A 61 2.00 -12.31 -12.59
CA GLY A 61 1.41 -11.31 -13.48
C GLY A 61 2.37 -10.18 -13.83
N VAL A 62 3.08 -9.63 -12.84
CA VAL A 62 4.08 -8.57 -13.06
C VAL A 62 5.23 -9.05 -13.93
N VAL A 63 5.73 -10.28 -13.71
CA VAL A 63 6.81 -10.87 -14.51
C VAL A 63 6.36 -11.10 -15.95
N VAL A 64 5.15 -11.60 -16.19
CA VAL A 64 4.60 -11.76 -17.54
C VAL A 64 4.53 -10.43 -18.28
N VAL A 65 4.04 -9.37 -17.64
CA VAL A 65 4.03 -8.02 -18.22
C VAL A 65 5.45 -7.51 -18.45
N GLY A 66 6.37 -7.74 -17.52
CA GLY A 66 7.78 -7.37 -17.66
C GLY A 66 8.45 -8.06 -18.85
N ILE A 67 8.20 -9.36 -19.05
CA ILE A 67 8.71 -10.11 -20.21
C ILE A 67 8.12 -9.52 -21.50
N ALA A 68 6.82 -9.26 -21.55
CA ALA A 68 6.18 -8.65 -22.72
C ALA A 68 6.78 -7.28 -23.06
N LEU A 69 6.96 -6.40 -22.06
CA LEU A 69 7.65 -5.11 -22.23
C LEU A 69 9.11 -5.29 -22.69
N GLY A 70 9.79 -6.32 -22.18
CA GLY A 70 11.14 -6.69 -22.56
C GLY A 70 11.28 -7.08 -24.03
N VAL A 71 10.31 -7.85 -24.54
CA VAL A 71 10.24 -8.30 -25.94
C VAL A 71 9.83 -7.17 -26.88
N VAL A 72 8.83 -6.38 -26.50
CA VAL A 72 8.25 -5.35 -27.37
C VAL A 72 9.11 -4.07 -27.43
N ILE A 73 9.75 -3.70 -26.33
CA ILE A 73 10.49 -2.43 -26.21
C ILE A 73 11.98 -2.70 -26.07
N HIS A 74 12.40 -3.24 -24.93
CA HIS A 74 13.80 -3.59 -24.64
C HIS A 74 13.89 -4.36 -23.31
N PRO A 75 14.76 -5.38 -23.16
CA PRO A 75 14.88 -6.18 -21.92
C PRO A 75 15.08 -5.33 -20.65
N ALA A 76 15.86 -4.25 -20.75
CA ALA A 76 16.07 -3.29 -19.66
C ALA A 76 14.75 -2.68 -19.11
N VAL A 77 13.77 -2.39 -19.96
CA VAL A 77 12.46 -1.85 -19.53
C VAL A 77 11.70 -2.91 -18.74
N GLY A 78 11.68 -4.15 -19.23
CA GLY A 78 11.07 -5.28 -18.53
C GLY A 78 11.69 -5.54 -17.16
N ILE A 79 13.03 -5.50 -17.07
CA ILE A 79 13.76 -5.64 -15.80
C ILE A 79 13.44 -4.47 -14.86
N GLY A 80 13.40 -3.23 -15.39
CA GLY A 80 13.02 -2.05 -14.61
C GLY A 80 11.61 -2.16 -14.03
N TRP A 81 10.65 -2.64 -14.82
CA TRP A 81 9.27 -2.87 -14.40
C TRP A 81 9.18 -3.86 -13.23
N VAL A 82 9.80 -5.04 -13.37
CA VAL A 82 9.82 -6.07 -12.32
C VAL A 82 10.56 -5.58 -11.07
N GLY A 83 11.69 -4.87 -11.26
CA GLY A 83 12.43 -4.26 -10.16
C GLY A 83 11.64 -3.19 -9.42
N GLY A 84 10.82 -2.41 -10.13
CA GLY A 84 9.88 -1.46 -9.55
C GLY A 84 8.86 -2.13 -8.64
N TYR A 85 8.23 -3.21 -9.12
CA TYR A 85 7.31 -3.98 -8.29
C TYR A 85 7.98 -4.58 -7.06
N GLY A 86 9.18 -5.15 -7.21
CA GLY A 86 9.92 -5.68 -6.06
C GLY A 86 10.24 -4.62 -5.01
N PHE A 87 10.56 -3.40 -5.44
CA PHE A 87 10.74 -2.27 -4.54
C PHE A 87 9.43 -1.89 -3.84
N TYR A 88 8.34 -1.74 -4.59
CA TYR A 88 7.00 -1.48 -4.04
C TYR A 88 6.61 -2.53 -2.99
N ASP A 89 6.67 -3.80 -3.35
CA ASP A 89 6.21 -4.93 -2.52
C ASP A 89 7.01 -5.01 -1.21
N LEU A 90 8.34 -4.88 -1.30
CA LEU A 90 9.21 -4.83 -0.13
C LEU A 90 8.87 -3.66 0.80
N GLN A 91 8.64 -2.48 0.24
CA GLN A 91 8.39 -1.27 1.01
C GLN A 91 6.99 -1.28 1.64
N HIS A 92 5.98 -1.78 0.91
CA HIS A 92 4.63 -2.02 1.41
C HIS A 92 4.65 -3.04 2.57
N TYR A 93 5.32 -4.18 2.39
CA TYR A 93 5.49 -5.17 3.46
C TYR A 93 6.17 -4.57 4.70
N ARG A 94 7.26 -3.81 4.52
CA ARG A 94 7.98 -3.15 5.62
C ARG A 94 7.13 -2.10 6.33
N ALA A 95 6.24 -1.40 5.61
CA ALA A 95 5.34 -0.40 6.19
C ALA A 95 4.48 -1.01 7.30
N HIS A 96 3.92 -2.20 7.05
CA HIS A 96 3.08 -2.90 8.02
C HIS A 96 3.85 -3.60 9.13
N ARG A 97 5.04 -4.13 8.85
CA ARG A 97 5.74 -5.04 9.77
C ARG A 97 6.86 -4.41 10.61
N ARG A 98 7.40 -3.25 10.23
CA ARG A 98 8.57 -2.65 10.91
C ARG A 98 8.42 -1.14 11.09
N ALA A 99 9.00 -0.61 12.16
CA ALA A 99 9.08 0.83 12.43
C ALA A 99 9.91 1.58 11.35
N PRO A 100 9.62 2.88 11.10
CA PRO A 100 10.43 3.72 10.23
C PRO A 100 11.87 3.91 10.71
N ARG A 101 12.81 3.77 9.78
CA ARG A 101 14.24 4.09 10.01
C ARG A 101 14.74 5.29 9.22
N THR A 102 14.00 5.74 8.22
CA THR A 102 14.40 6.85 7.36
C THR A 102 13.23 7.79 7.10
N ARG A 103 13.53 9.02 6.67
CA ARG A 103 12.52 10.03 6.28
C ARG A 103 11.59 9.53 5.20
N TYR A 104 12.12 8.85 4.18
CA TYR A 104 11.31 8.24 3.12
C TYR A 104 10.33 7.23 3.69
N GLN A 105 10.80 6.30 4.54
CA GLN A 105 9.91 5.28 5.06
C GLN A 105 8.88 5.88 6.05
N ARG A 106 9.21 6.97 6.77
CA ARG A 106 8.24 7.71 7.60
C ARG A 106 7.14 8.34 6.73
N TRP A 107 7.53 9.03 5.66
CA TRP A 107 6.60 9.59 4.67
C TRP A 107 5.69 8.53 4.06
N LEU A 108 6.27 7.44 3.55
CA LEU A 108 5.54 6.35 2.89
C LEU A 108 4.46 5.78 3.80
N ARG A 109 4.79 5.50 5.07
CA ARG A 109 3.82 4.97 6.01
C ARG A 109 2.70 5.94 6.36
N ARG A 110 3.01 7.23 6.56
CA ARG A 110 1.96 8.23 6.82
C ARG A 110 1.00 8.33 5.64
N HIS A 111 1.55 8.39 4.42
CA HIS A 111 0.78 8.41 3.18
C HIS A 111 -0.10 7.16 3.03
N HIS A 112 0.51 5.98 3.16
CA HIS A 112 -0.15 4.68 3.01
C HIS A 112 -1.19 4.40 4.10
N PHE A 113 -0.91 4.75 5.37
CA PHE A 113 -1.88 4.52 6.45
C PHE A 113 -3.00 5.54 6.49
N HIS A 114 -2.78 6.75 5.98
CA HIS A 114 -3.88 7.66 5.71
C HIS A 114 -4.83 7.09 4.65
N HIS A 115 -4.28 6.46 3.61
CA HIS A 115 -5.07 5.71 2.65
C HIS A 115 -5.84 4.54 3.32
N HIS A 116 -5.20 3.74 4.18
CA HIS A 116 -5.91 2.66 4.89
C HIS A 116 -7.02 3.13 5.84
N PHE A 117 -6.75 4.15 6.65
CA PHE A 117 -7.56 4.47 7.82
C PHE A 117 -8.32 5.79 7.74
N GLY A 118 -7.97 6.67 6.80
CA GLY A 118 -8.60 7.98 6.59
C GLY A 118 -9.46 8.01 5.33
N HIS A 119 -8.81 7.92 4.17
CA HIS A 119 -9.47 8.06 2.86
C HIS A 119 -9.01 6.97 1.87
N PRO A 120 -9.68 5.80 1.82
CA PRO A 120 -9.28 4.68 0.96
C PRO A 120 -9.39 4.90 -0.55
N MET A 121 -9.93 6.03 -0.99
CA MET A 121 -10.00 6.41 -2.41
C MET A 121 -9.03 7.54 -2.77
N GLU A 122 -8.08 7.82 -1.90
CA GLU A 122 -7.05 8.86 -2.05
C GLU A 122 -5.68 8.26 -1.67
N ASN A 123 -4.58 8.89 -2.06
CA ASN A 123 -3.21 8.45 -1.73
C ASN A 123 -2.87 7.00 -2.18
N HIS A 124 -3.15 6.66 -3.44
CA HIS A 124 -2.93 5.30 -3.95
C HIS A 124 -1.46 4.99 -4.25
N GLY A 125 -0.60 5.98 -4.42
CA GLY A 125 0.83 5.77 -4.60
C GLY A 125 1.50 5.34 -3.29
N VAL A 126 1.94 4.10 -3.18
CA VAL A 126 2.69 3.62 -2.02
C VAL A 126 4.17 3.96 -2.18
N THR A 127 4.75 3.73 -3.36
CA THR A 127 6.16 4.01 -3.66
C THR A 127 6.45 5.51 -3.61
N TRP A 128 5.55 6.34 -4.14
CA TRP A 128 5.62 7.80 -4.09
C TRP A 128 4.26 8.44 -4.42
N SER A 129 4.05 9.71 -4.09
CA SER A 129 2.78 10.42 -4.34
C SER A 129 2.69 11.13 -5.69
N LEU A 130 3.64 10.92 -6.62
CA LEU A 130 3.68 11.67 -7.88
C LEU A 130 2.34 11.57 -8.64
N TRP A 131 1.84 10.35 -8.82
CA TRP A 131 0.60 10.10 -9.55
C TRP A 131 -0.64 10.60 -8.81
N ASP A 132 -0.63 10.60 -7.47
CA ASP A 132 -1.70 11.21 -6.70
C ASP A 132 -1.79 12.72 -6.92
N HIS A 133 -0.67 13.41 -7.10
CA HIS A 133 -0.68 14.83 -7.46
C HIS A 133 -1.17 15.03 -8.90
N VAL A 134 -0.63 14.25 -9.84
CA VAL A 134 -1.00 14.34 -11.27
C VAL A 134 -2.50 14.12 -11.48
N PHE A 135 -3.10 13.17 -10.77
CA PHE A 135 -4.51 12.79 -10.92
C PHE A 135 -5.43 13.35 -9.83
N GLY A 136 -4.96 14.27 -8.99
CA GLY A 136 -5.76 14.97 -7.99
C GLY A 136 -6.28 14.10 -6.82
N THR A 137 -5.62 12.98 -6.51
CA THR A 137 -5.96 12.08 -5.41
C THR A 137 -5.05 12.22 -4.19
N TYR A 138 -4.16 13.22 -4.16
CA TYR A 138 -3.30 13.48 -3.00
C TYR A 138 -4.06 14.18 -1.86
N ARG A 139 -3.83 13.70 -0.63
CA ARG A 139 -4.19 14.35 0.63
C ARG A 139 -3.02 14.33 1.60
N ASP A 140 -2.84 15.45 2.30
CA ASP A 140 -1.91 15.51 3.42
C ASP A 140 -2.40 14.59 4.55
N PRO A 141 -1.59 13.61 5.00
CA PRO A 141 -1.99 12.69 6.04
C PRO A 141 -2.33 13.32 7.40
N GLY A 142 -1.77 14.50 7.71
CA GLY A 142 -1.84 15.07 9.06
C GLY A 142 -1.33 14.06 10.12
N VAL A 143 -2.04 13.96 11.24
CA VAL A 143 -1.91 12.87 12.20
C VAL A 143 -2.85 11.73 11.78
N VAL A 144 -2.28 10.55 11.56
CA VAL A 144 -3.03 9.39 11.07
C VAL A 144 -3.73 8.71 12.25
N ARG A 145 -5.06 8.66 12.20
CA ARG A 145 -5.89 8.00 13.23
C ARG A 145 -6.00 6.51 12.90
N VAL A 146 -5.50 5.65 13.79
CA VAL A 146 -5.43 4.21 13.58
C VAL A 146 -6.35 3.51 14.58
N PRO A 147 -7.35 2.71 14.16
CA PRO A 147 -8.12 1.88 15.09
C PRO A 147 -7.18 0.96 15.87
N ARG A 148 -7.31 0.89 17.20
CA ARG A 148 -6.43 0.11 18.07
C ARG A 148 -6.28 -1.35 17.64
N ARG A 149 -7.37 -1.99 17.20
CA ARG A 149 -7.38 -3.37 16.68
C ARG A 149 -6.57 -3.57 15.39
N MET A 150 -6.30 -2.51 14.65
CA MET A 150 -5.50 -2.51 13.41
C MET A 150 -4.11 -1.88 13.61
N ALA A 151 -3.76 -1.46 14.82
CA ALA A 151 -2.49 -0.82 15.09
C ALA A 151 -1.32 -1.76 14.80
N MET A 152 -0.34 -1.29 14.04
CA MET A 152 0.84 -2.08 13.67
C MET A 152 1.63 -2.50 14.91
N VAL A 153 2.24 -3.69 14.87
CA VAL A 153 3.00 -4.29 16.00
C VAL A 153 4.08 -3.39 16.60
N TRP A 154 4.62 -2.48 15.79
CA TRP A 154 5.71 -1.58 16.19
C TRP A 154 5.22 -0.21 16.66
N LEU A 155 3.92 0.09 16.51
CA LEU A 155 3.37 1.41 16.85
C LEU A 155 3.14 1.57 18.36
N LEU A 156 2.77 0.47 19.02
CA LEU A 156 2.43 0.47 20.44
C LEU A 156 3.61 0.00 21.30
N ASP A 157 3.70 0.55 22.51
CA ASP A 157 4.54 0.03 23.59
C ASP A 157 3.85 -1.14 24.34
N ASP A 158 4.51 -1.64 25.38
CA ASP A 158 4.04 -2.78 26.17
C ASP A 158 2.76 -2.45 26.97
N ASP A 159 2.51 -1.16 27.23
CA ASP A 159 1.31 -0.65 27.89
C ASP A 159 0.15 -0.37 26.89
N GLY A 160 0.39 -0.56 25.59
CA GLY A 160 -0.60 -0.33 24.53
C GLY A 160 -0.82 1.16 24.21
N ALA A 161 0.10 2.03 24.60
CA ALA A 161 0.17 3.43 24.21
C ALA A 161 1.03 3.62 22.96
N VAL A 162 0.82 4.72 22.22
CA VAL A 162 1.64 5.03 21.04
C VAL A 162 3.05 5.38 21.51
N ARG A 163 4.05 4.71 20.94
CA ARG A 163 5.46 4.97 21.27
C ARG A 163 5.80 6.46 21.06
N PRO A 164 6.53 7.13 21.97
CA PRO A 164 6.78 8.58 21.91
C PRO A 164 7.36 9.06 20.58
N GLU A 165 8.25 8.28 19.97
CA GLU A 165 8.86 8.57 18.67
C GLU A 165 7.86 8.60 17.49
N HIS A 166 6.63 8.14 17.69
CA HIS A 166 5.57 8.06 16.69
C HIS A 166 4.34 8.91 17.05
N ALA A 167 4.29 9.50 18.25
CA ALA A 167 3.14 10.25 18.75
C ALA A 167 2.80 11.52 17.94
N GLY A 168 3.77 12.09 17.22
CA GLY A 168 3.54 13.22 16.31
C GLY A 168 2.94 12.82 14.94
N ASP A 169 2.95 11.53 14.61
CA ASP A 169 2.49 11.02 13.30
C ASP A 169 1.18 10.24 13.39
N TYR A 170 0.90 9.64 14.55
CA TYR A 170 -0.20 8.68 14.74
C TYR A 170 -0.98 8.95 16.02
N GLU A 171 -2.30 8.79 15.93
CA GLU A 171 -3.21 8.71 17.07
C GLU A 171 -3.88 7.34 17.05
N VAL A 172 -3.76 6.55 18.12
CA VAL A 172 -4.47 5.27 18.22
C VAL A 172 -5.80 5.46 18.93
N VAL A 173 -6.88 5.09 18.25
CA VAL A 173 -8.25 5.38 18.66
C VAL A 173 -9.06 4.10 18.90
N GLY A 174 -10.07 4.22 19.75
CA GLY A 174 -10.95 3.11 20.12
C GLY A 174 -10.43 2.24 21.27
N ARG A 175 -11.36 1.50 21.88
CA ARG A 175 -11.10 0.58 23.01
C ARG A 175 -11.63 -0.83 22.79
N ALA A 176 -12.46 -1.04 21.77
CA ALA A 176 -13.11 -2.32 21.54
C ALA A 176 -12.06 -3.40 21.15
N PRO A 177 -12.07 -4.57 21.83
CA PRO A 177 -11.28 -5.71 21.39
C PRO A 177 -11.74 -6.17 19.99
N ALA A 178 -10.84 -6.85 19.26
CA ALA A 178 -11.22 -7.50 18.01
C ALA A 178 -12.31 -8.54 18.31
N SER A 179 -13.54 -8.31 17.82
CA SER A 179 -14.65 -9.25 17.86
C SER A 179 -15.05 -9.63 16.43
N ASP A 180 -15.67 -10.79 16.25
CA ASP A 180 -16.13 -11.22 14.93
C ASP A 180 -17.14 -10.23 14.32
N ALA A 181 -17.99 -9.64 15.17
CA ALA A 181 -18.93 -8.59 14.76
C ALA A 181 -18.19 -7.35 14.22
N GLN A 182 -17.15 -6.88 14.93
CA GLN A 182 -16.37 -5.73 14.47
C GLN A 182 -15.56 -6.05 13.21
N ALA A 183 -14.99 -7.26 13.11
CA ALA A 183 -14.28 -7.71 11.92
C ALA A 183 -15.21 -7.77 10.68
N ALA A 184 -16.46 -8.18 10.86
CA ALA A 184 -17.46 -8.16 9.80
C ALA A 184 -17.80 -6.72 9.34
N ILE A 185 -17.91 -5.78 10.28
CA ILE A 185 -18.12 -4.35 9.98
C ILE A 185 -16.93 -3.77 9.21
N ASP A 186 -15.71 -4.01 9.69
CA ASP A 186 -14.49 -3.50 9.04
C ASP A 186 -14.35 -4.06 7.62
N ARG A 187 -14.64 -5.36 7.45
CA ARG A 187 -14.68 -6.00 6.13
C ARG A 187 -15.73 -5.37 5.22
N ALA A 188 -16.95 -5.16 5.71
CA ALA A 188 -18.00 -4.53 4.90
C ALA A 188 -17.61 -3.12 4.46
N ARG A 189 -17.01 -2.33 5.36
CA ARG A 189 -16.54 -0.96 5.06
C ARG A 189 -15.37 -0.94 4.09
N ALA A 190 -14.38 -1.81 4.26
CA ALA A 190 -13.28 -1.95 3.32
C ALA A 190 -13.79 -2.28 1.91
N PHE A 191 -14.71 -3.24 1.77
CA PHE A 191 -15.32 -3.59 0.47
C PHE A 191 -16.21 -2.48 -0.11
N ALA A 192 -16.60 -1.49 0.70
CA ALA A 192 -17.29 -0.28 0.27
C ALA A 192 -16.33 0.91 0.00
N ASN A 193 -15.01 0.73 0.14
CA ASN A 193 -13.97 1.78 0.13
C ASN A 193 -14.20 2.86 1.18
N GLN A 194 -14.64 2.46 2.37
CA GLN A 194 -14.84 3.33 3.52
C GLN A 194 -13.78 3.06 4.58
N ALA A 195 -13.28 4.12 5.21
CA ALA A 195 -12.39 4.00 6.35
C ALA A 195 -13.03 3.22 7.50
N PRO A 196 -12.27 2.44 8.27
CA PRO A 196 -12.78 1.69 9.42
C PRO A 196 -13.36 2.64 10.48
N VAL A 197 -14.24 2.10 11.33
CA VAL A 197 -14.81 2.87 12.43
C VAL A 197 -13.74 3.06 13.50
N LEU A 198 -13.59 4.30 13.98
CA LEU A 198 -12.56 4.70 14.96
C LEU A 198 -12.95 4.43 16.42
N THR A 199 -14.10 3.79 16.66
CA THR A 199 -14.63 3.43 17.98
C THR A 199 -14.01 2.15 18.53
#